data_AF-A0A2E3X2R9-F1
#
_entry.id   AF-A0A2E3X2R9-F1
#
_cell.length_a   1.000
_cell.length_b   1.000
_cell.length_c   1.000
_cell.angle_alpha   90.00
_cell.angle_beta   90.00
_cell.angle_gamma   90.00
#
_symmetry.space_group_name_H-M   'P 1'
#
loop_
_entity.id
_entity.type
_entity.pdbx_description
1 polymer ?
#
loop_
_entity_poly.entity_id
_entity_poly.type
_entity_poly.pdbx_seq_one_letter_code
_entity_poly.pdbx_strand_id
1 'polypeptide(L)'
;MGMVKLGEVMNYPRFFPALAHTDILPYASGSKRKLMSIRRLFPPEIQRRFLISLSFDEEIHYQTNETYGDQAGLREYDKGLREPEEVFVDCGAFHYKDMEIPRLNRGTVVTPTGTIRHYQKRHYDRSDDTTFFLCSPDHIIRKDMDEDESKERTEWTLNQAEEFIQLSKEKLPSAKPVGVVHGRNMEERLSMMESMIDVGFNNVAFGGLVPLAGDKSEVLQQVAGIDSTSSGEIPYSPLHLAKSEGCSVHMLGLGSPDWYKIFLNLGIDSFDTAKLSQEGAKNGLIWEESKDLPDESNKPIKSNQLYSKSQTKKMGDVQWSNTDPRTPIFPQAPESESILDQNPVGGYFRKSICTSKKCRHGPDAHVQDPRMTGSAGHNMARTIINAHVFQSMMERMNNFCELSLTEDRFSDWAPMVLE
;
A
#
# COMPACT_ATOMS: atom_id res chain seq x y z
N MET A 1 5.46 -34.03 6.05
CA MET A 1 4.21 -33.24 5.92
C MET A 1 3.72 -32.83 7.30
N GLY A 2 4.22 -31.72 7.82
CA GLY A 2 3.61 -31.07 8.98
C GLY A 2 2.42 -30.27 8.48
N MET A 3 1.21 -30.83 8.55
CA MET A 3 0.01 -29.99 8.48
C MET A 3 0.16 -28.93 9.58
N VAL A 4 -0.01 -27.65 9.21
CA VAL A 4 -0.14 -26.55 10.18
C VAL A 4 -1.08 -27.04 11.27
N LYS A 5 -0.59 -27.12 12.51
CA LYS A 5 -1.38 -27.66 13.61
C LYS A 5 -2.61 -26.78 13.76
N LEU A 6 -3.80 -27.39 13.78
CA LEU A 6 -5.04 -26.76 14.24
C LEU A 6 -4.75 -26.05 15.57
N GLY A 7 -4.61 -24.72 15.54
CA GLY A 7 -4.26 -23.90 16.70
C GLY A 7 -3.23 -22.79 16.48
N GLU A 8 -2.47 -22.77 15.38
CA GLU A 8 -1.66 -21.60 15.02
C GLU A 8 -2.56 -20.49 14.43
N VAL A 9 -2.45 -19.28 14.96
CA VAL A 9 -3.19 -18.12 14.47
C VAL A 9 -2.66 -17.77 13.08
N MET A 10 -3.54 -17.85 12.07
CA MET A 10 -3.23 -17.39 10.71
C MET A 10 -2.78 -15.93 10.75
N ASN A 11 -1.57 -15.67 10.27
CA ASN A 11 -1.02 -14.32 10.22
C ASN A 11 -1.30 -13.72 8.83
N TYR A 12 -2.20 -12.75 8.75
CA TYR A 12 -2.54 -12.11 7.49
C TYR A 12 -1.52 -11.05 7.08
N PRO A 13 -1.23 -10.88 5.78
CA PRO A 13 -0.31 -9.85 5.31
C PRO A 13 -0.76 -8.46 5.76
N ARG A 14 0.10 -7.74 6.47
CA ARG A 14 -0.18 -6.36 6.91
C ARG A 14 -0.06 -5.40 5.74
N PHE A 15 -1.10 -4.61 5.51
CA PHE A 15 -1.14 -3.63 4.44
C PHE A 15 -0.63 -2.25 4.88
N PHE A 16 0.29 -1.68 4.11
CA PHE A 16 0.82 -0.33 4.27
C PHE A 16 0.44 0.52 3.04
N PRO A 17 -0.62 1.33 3.06
CA PRO A 17 -0.88 2.28 1.98
C PRO A 17 0.32 3.22 1.81
N ALA A 18 0.87 3.30 0.60
CA ALA A 18 1.95 4.24 0.33
C ALA A 18 1.38 5.66 0.19
N LEU A 19 1.82 6.57 1.06
CA LEU A 19 1.37 7.94 1.12
C LEU A 19 2.48 8.91 0.67
N ALA A 20 2.11 9.83 -0.22
CA ALA A 20 2.92 10.98 -0.61
C ALA A 20 2.39 12.26 0.06
N HIS A 21 3.23 13.29 0.14
CA HIS A 21 2.85 14.62 0.65
C HIS A 21 1.62 15.26 -0.03
N THR A 22 1.23 14.78 -1.21
CA THR A 22 0.04 15.24 -1.95
C THR A 22 -1.23 14.47 -1.61
N ASP A 23 -1.15 13.40 -0.83
CA ASP A 23 -2.29 12.57 -0.42
C ASP A 23 -3.04 13.23 0.73
N ILE A 24 -3.62 14.39 0.41
CA ILE A 24 -4.21 15.32 1.36
C ILE A 24 -5.58 15.80 0.87
N LEU A 25 -6.54 15.90 1.79
CA LEU A 25 -7.87 16.43 1.50
C LEU A 25 -7.99 17.88 1.98
N PRO A 26 -8.30 18.83 1.08
CA PRO A 26 -8.51 20.20 1.50
C PRO A 26 -9.93 20.38 2.08
N TYR A 27 -10.08 21.16 3.14
CA TYR A 27 -11.38 21.38 3.78
C TYR A 27 -11.55 22.82 4.26
N ALA A 28 -12.79 23.22 4.55
CA ALA A 28 -13.13 24.55 5.04
C ALA A 28 -13.11 24.58 6.57
N SER A 29 -12.44 25.58 7.16
CA SER A 29 -12.39 25.84 8.60
C SER A 29 -12.62 27.33 8.82
N GLY A 30 -13.88 27.69 9.07
CA GLY A 30 -14.34 29.08 8.99
C GLY A 30 -14.13 29.63 7.59
N SER A 31 -13.47 30.80 7.48
CA SER A 31 -13.12 31.41 6.19
C SER A 31 -11.82 30.88 5.57
N LYS A 32 -11.11 29.97 6.25
CA LYS A 32 -9.79 29.49 5.82
C LYS A 32 -9.90 28.09 5.20
N ARG A 33 -9.17 27.88 4.11
CA ARG A 33 -8.89 26.56 3.55
C ARG A 33 -7.75 25.92 4.36
N LYS A 34 -7.98 24.72 4.89
CA LYS A 34 -6.99 23.88 5.56
C LYS A 34 -6.80 22.58 4.78
N LEU A 35 -5.80 21.80 5.16
CA LEU A 35 -5.46 20.50 4.58
C LEU A 35 -5.53 19.46 5.70
N MET A 36 -5.89 18.23 5.38
CA MET A 36 -5.73 17.09 6.27
C MET A 36 -5.18 15.90 5.50
N SER A 37 -4.49 14.98 6.17
CA SER A 37 -4.13 13.70 5.58
C SER A 37 -5.39 12.91 5.19
N ILE A 38 -5.41 12.27 4.02
CA ILE A 38 -6.52 11.37 3.64
C ILE A 38 -6.65 10.17 4.59
N ARG A 39 -5.58 9.84 5.33
CA ARG A 39 -5.59 8.77 6.35
C ARG A 39 -6.69 8.96 7.38
N ARG A 40 -7.08 10.21 7.70
CA ARG A 40 -8.19 10.51 8.63
C ARG A 40 -9.50 9.80 8.24
N LEU A 41 -9.67 9.55 6.95
CA LEU A 41 -10.88 9.01 6.35
C LEU A 41 -10.74 7.55 5.89
N PHE A 42 -9.56 6.94 6.05
CA PHE A 42 -9.35 5.52 5.75
C PHE A 42 -10.03 4.60 6.77
N PRO A 43 -10.27 3.32 6.43
CA PRO A 43 -10.71 2.32 7.39
C PRO A 43 -9.77 2.23 8.61
N PRO A 44 -10.28 1.99 9.83
CA PRO A 44 -9.48 2.00 11.06
C PRO A 44 -8.18 1.18 11.01
N GLU A 45 -8.20 0.01 10.39
CA GLU A 45 -7.02 -0.86 10.27
C GLU A 45 -5.95 -0.29 9.32
N ILE A 46 -6.38 0.38 8.25
CA ILE A 46 -5.50 1.09 7.31
C ILE A 46 -5.02 2.42 7.92
N GLN A 47 -5.70 3.01 8.91
CA GLN A 47 -5.21 4.24 9.56
C GLN A 47 -3.96 4.03 10.41
N ARG A 48 -3.81 2.85 11.01
CA ARG A 48 -2.72 2.53 11.95
C ARG A 48 -1.40 2.22 11.25
N ARG A 49 -1.45 1.97 9.93
CA ARG A 49 -0.31 1.54 9.12
C ARG A 49 -0.19 2.36 7.86
N PHE A 50 1.01 2.77 7.49
CA PHE A 50 1.26 3.37 6.19
C PHE A 50 2.75 3.28 5.82
N LEU A 51 3.02 3.35 4.52
CA LEU A 51 4.37 3.50 4.01
C LEU A 51 4.60 4.96 3.61
N ILE A 52 5.78 5.48 3.90
CA ILE A 52 6.22 6.78 3.40
C ILE A 52 7.67 6.73 2.90
N SER A 53 7.95 7.48 1.85
CA SER A 53 9.30 7.61 1.30
C SER A 53 10.08 8.75 1.94
N LEU A 54 11.40 8.55 2.15
CA LEU A 54 12.30 9.67 2.46
C LEU A 54 12.30 10.79 1.41
N SER A 55 11.75 10.54 0.22
CA SER A 55 11.65 11.55 -0.83
C SER A 55 10.45 12.50 -0.68
N PHE A 56 9.50 12.22 0.22
CA PHE A 56 8.30 13.03 0.41
C PHE A 56 8.21 13.62 1.81
N ASP A 57 7.60 14.79 1.95
CA ASP A 57 7.26 15.39 3.25
C ASP A 57 6.14 14.59 3.94
N GLU A 58 6.45 14.05 5.12
CA GLU A 58 5.58 13.18 5.89
C GLU A 58 4.71 13.88 6.92
N GLU A 59 4.97 15.17 7.21
CA GLU A 59 4.52 15.81 8.44
C GLU A 59 3.00 15.73 8.61
N ILE A 60 2.24 15.97 7.53
CA ILE A 60 0.78 15.97 7.57
C ILE A 60 0.19 14.61 7.91
N HIS A 61 0.90 13.51 7.60
CA HIS A 61 0.42 12.17 7.90
C HIS A 61 0.57 11.86 9.39
N TYR A 62 1.51 12.45 10.12
CA TYR A 62 1.61 12.26 11.57
C TYR A 62 0.61 13.10 12.37
N GLN A 63 -0.17 13.96 11.75
CA GLN A 63 -1.10 14.85 12.47
C GLN A 63 -2.38 14.10 12.85
N THR A 64 -2.47 13.74 14.13
CA THR A 64 -3.53 12.90 14.72
C THR A 64 -4.47 13.63 15.67
N ASN A 65 -4.21 14.90 15.95
CA ASN A 65 -5.02 15.65 16.90
C ASN A 65 -6.50 15.73 16.47
N GLU A 66 -7.42 15.63 17.43
CA GLU A 66 -8.87 15.60 17.17
C GLU A 66 -9.38 16.89 16.51
N THR A 67 -8.68 18.01 16.70
CA THR A 67 -9.02 19.29 16.07
C THR A 67 -8.65 19.37 14.59
N TYR A 68 -7.87 18.40 14.09
CA TYR A 68 -7.41 18.35 12.71
C TYR A 68 -8.41 17.64 11.82
N GLY A 69 -8.82 18.33 10.75
CA GLY A 69 -9.80 17.84 9.79
C GLY A 69 -11.12 18.58 9.78
N ASP A 70 -11.95 18.17 8.84
CA ASP A 70 -13.25 18.78 8.53
C ASP A 70 -14.31 18.37 9.57
N GLN A 71 -14.34 19.08 10.69
CA GLN A 71 -15.28 18.81 11.79
C GLN A 71 -16.75 18.80 11.34
N ALA A 72 -17.10 19.53 10.28
CA ALA A 72 -18.47 19.55 9.77
C ALA A 72 -18.81 18.23 9.06
N GLY A 73 -17.93 17.77 8.17
CA GLY A 73 -18.08 16.49 7.46
C GLY A 73 -17.86 15.27 8.36
N LEU A 74 -16.92 15.35 9.30
CA LEU A 74 -16.55 14.23 10.19
C LEU A 74 -17.70 13.80 11.12
N ARG A 75 -18.70 14.64 11.37
CA ARG A 75 -19.91 14.23 12.10
C ARG A 75 -20.68 13.09 11.41
N GLU A 76 -20.52 12.96 10.10
CA GLU A 76 -21.14 11.88 9.30
C GLU A 76 -20.25 10.63 9.22
N TYR A 77 -19.02 10.72 9.71
CA TYR A 77 -18.01 9.66 9.64
C TYR A 77 -17.00 9.83 10.79
N ASP A 78 -17.40 9.48 12.02
CA ASP A 78 -16.51 9.57 13.18
C ASP A 78 -16.10 8.19 13.68
N LYS A 79 -14.99 7.68 13.14
CA LYS A 79 -14.32 6.49 13.65
C LYS A 79 -13.11 6.83 14.55
N GLY A 80 -12.91 8.11 14.92
CA GLY A 80 -11.68 8.59 15.55
C GLY A 80 -10.47 8.50 14.62
N LEU A 81 -9.46 9.37 14.81
CA LEU A 81 -8.18 9.21 14.11
C LEU A 81 -7.30 8.36 15.00
N ARG A 82 -6.76 7.28 14.44
CA ARG A 82 -5.82 6.43 15.17
C ARG A 82 -4.39 6.93 15.02
N GLU A 83 -3.64 6.84 16.11
CA GLU A 83 -2.19 6.97 16.07
C GLU A 83 -1.58 5.87 15.19
N PRO A 84 -0.48 6.15 14.49
CA PRO A 84 0.27 5.12 13.79
C PRO A 84 0.83 4.08 14.77
N GLU A 85 0.52 2.81 14.54
CA GLU A 85 1.10 1.69 15.28
C GLU A 85 2.34 1.17 14.55
N GLU A 86 2.30 1.11 13.21
CA GLU A 86 3.41 0.64 12.40
C GLU A 86 3.62 1.57 11.20
N VAL A 87 4.86 2.01 10.98
CA VAL A 87 5.20 2.82 9.81
C VAL A 87 6.36 2.18 9.07
N PHE A 88 6.14 1.93 7.78
CA PHE A 88 7.19 1.50 6.87
C PHE A 88 7.81 2.72 6.21
N VAL A 89 9.14 2.82 6.19
CA VAL A 89 9.84 3.96 5.61
C VAL A 89 10.80 3.46 4.54
N ASP A 90 10.52 3.83 3.28
CA ASP A 90 11.42 3.55 2.17
C ASP A 90 12.57 4.57 2.11
N CYS A 91 13.71 4.16 1.55
CA CYS A 91 14.91 4.99 1.49
C CYS A 91 14.88 6.03 0.33
N GLY A 92 13.83 6.03 -0.49
CA GLY A 92 13.67 6.91 -1.65
C GLY A 92 14.16 6.35 -2.98
N ALA A 93 14.54 5.07 -3.07
CA ALA A 93 15.20 4.49 -4.23
C ALA A 93 14.51 4.73 -5.58
N PHE A 94 13.18 4.79 -5.60
CA PHE A 94 12.44 5.09 -6.82
C PHE A 94 12.79 6.46 -7.44
N HIS A 95 13.23 7.44 -6.65
CA HIS A 95 13.56 8.80 -7.14
C HIS A 95 14.93 8.89 -7.79
N TYR A 96 15.87 8.00 -7.43
CA TYR A 96 17.22 7.99 -7.96
C TYR A 96 17.56 6.73 -8.74
N LYS A 97 16.57 5.89 -9.06
CA LYS A 97 16.72 4.65 -9.81
C LYS A 97 17.43 4.79 -11.16
N ASP A 98 17.37 5.97 -11.78
CA ASP A 98 17.97 6.26 -13.09
C ASP A 98 19.29 7.06 -12.95
N MET A 99 19.79 7.24 -11.72
CA MET A 99 21.04 7.95 -11.45
C MET A 99 22.18 6.95 -11.26
N GLU A 100 23.36 7.27 -11.77
CA GLU A 100 24.57 6.49 -11.51
C GLU A 100 24.92 6.48 -10.01
N ILE A 101 24.79 7.64 -9.35
CA ILE A 101 25.04 7.81 -7.93
C ILE A 101 23.72 8.14 -7.22
N PRO A 102 23.24 7.29 -6.29
CA PRO A 102 22.06 7.55 -5.48
C PRO A 102 22.07 8.90 -4.76
N ARG A 103 21.10 9.76 -5.09
CA ARG A 103 20.93 11.10 -4.48
C ARG A 103 19.47 11.39 -4.15
N LEU A 104 19.22 11.90 -2.95
CA LEU A 104 17.92 12.42 -2.57
C LEU A 104 17.65 13.80 -3.20
N ASN A 105 16.41 14.27 -3.06
CA ASN A 105 16.01 15.61 -3.42
C ASN A 105 16.99 16.65 -2.87
N ARG A 106 17.49 17.55 -3.73
CA ARG A 106 18.56 18.55 -3.48
C ARG A 106 20.01 18.05 -3.66
N GLY A 107 20.21 16.83 -4.18
CA GLY A 107 21.52 16.36 -4.63
C GLY A 107 22.39 15.73 -3.54
N THR A 108 21.86 15.55 -2.33
CA THR A 108 22.55 14.87 -1.22
C THR A 108 22.78 13.39 -1.57
N VAL A 109 24.03 12.93 -1.50
CA VAL A 109 24.37 11.51 -1.71
C VAL A 109 23.73 10.66 -0.61
N VAL A 110 23.12 9.55 -1.01
CA VAL A 110 22.54 8.58 -0.09
C VAL A 110 23.69 7.81 0.57
N THR A 111 23.71 7.79 1.91
CA THR A 111 24.69 7.07 2.73
C THR A 111 23.99 6.47 3.95
N PRO A 112 24.53 5.43 4.61
CA PRO A 112 23.85 4.77 5.72
C PRO A 112 23.69 5.74 6.91
N THR A 113 24.76 6.46 7.25
CA THR A 113 24.75 7.51 8.27
C THR A 113 23.75 8.64 7.95
N GLY A 114 23.69 9.10 6.70
CA GLY A 114 22.74 10.14 6.28
C GLY A 114 21.27 9.67 6.38
N THR A 115 21.02 8.45 5.93
CA THR A 115 19.70 7.81 5.99
C THR A 115 19.24 7.59 7.44
N ILE A 116 20.09 7.10 8.33
CA ILE A 116 19.78 6.96 9.76
C ILE A 116 19.41 8.31 10.38
N ARG A 117 20.16 9.38 10.08
CA ARG A 117 19.82 10.72 10.57
C ARG A 117 18.45 11.19 10.07
N HIS A 118 18.12 10.88 8.82
CA HIS A 118 16.80 11.21 8.27
C HIS A 118 15.70 10.41 8.95
N TYR A 119 15.84 9.09 9.11
CA TYR A 119 14.87 8.25 9.82
C TYR A 119 14.68 8.70 11.26
N GLN A 120 15.77 9.01 11.96
CA GLN A 120 15.72 9.49 13.34
C GLN A 120 14.86 10.75 13.46
N LYS A 121 15.27 11.80 12.75
CA LYS A 121 14.65 13.12 12.83
C LYS A 121 13.20 13.16 12.34
N ARG A 122 12.88 12.38 11.30
CA ARG A 122 11.61 12.48 10.56
C ARG A 122 10.59 11.45 10.97
N HIS A 123 10.98 10.38 11.64
CA HIS A 123 10.07 9.28 11.96
C HIS A 123 10.28 8.80 13.40
N TYR A 124 11.46 8.25 13.70
CA TYR A 124 11.73 7.57 14.96
C TYR A 124 11.48 8.47 16.18
N ASP A 125 11.98 9.71 16.19
CA ASP A 125 11.84 10.63 17.32
C ASP A 125 10.38 11.15 17.49
N ARG A 126 9.44 10.77 16.62
CA ARG A 126 8.04 11.23 16.70
C ARG A 126 7.19 10.44 17.70
N SER A 127 7.53 9.20 17.98
CA SER A 127 6.71 8.30 18.80
C SER A 127 7.53 7.13 19.32
N ASP A 128 7.46 6.91 20.63
CA ASP A 128 8.06 5.73 21.28
C ASP A 128 7.18 4.46 21.13
N ASP A 129 5.89 4.64 20.84
CA ASP A 129 4.91 3.55 20.74
C ASP A 129 4.75 3.00 19.31
N THR A 130 5.30 3.69 18.32
CA THR A 130 5.20 3.30 16.90
C THR A 130 6.37 2.38 16.52
N THR A 131 6.06 1.22 15.94
CA THR A 131 7.09 0.37 15.34
C THR A 131 7.47 0.89 13.96
N PHE A 132 8.75 1.25 13.79
CA PHE A 132 9.28 1.72 12.52
C PHE A 132 10.02 0.59 11.79
N PHE A 133 9.60 0.30 10.56
CA PHE A 133 10.32 -0.55 9.62
C PHE A 133 11.12 0.34 8.68
N LEU A 134 12.44 0.25 8.73
CA LEU A 134 13.34 1.19 8.07
C LEU A 134 14.18 0.48 7.01
N CYS A 135 13.92 0.76 5.73
CA CYS A 135 14.70 0.18 4.64
C CYS A 135 16.15 0.65 4.67
N SER A 136 17.08 -0.28 4.52
CA SER A 136 18.46 0.05 4.19
C SER A 136 18.50 0.85 2.88
N PRO A 137 19.50 1.74 2.69
CA PRO A 137 19.72 2.32 1.37
C PRO A 137 19.92 1.24 0.31
N ASP A 138 19.25 1.36 -0.83
CA ASP A 138 19.28 0.39 -1.92
C ASP A 138 19.32 1.10 -3.29
N HIS A 139 19.81 0.40 -4.31
CA HIS A 139 19.78 0.90 -5.67
C HIS A 139 19.06 -0.09 -6.58
N ILE A 140 17.86 0.31 -7.05
CA ILE A 140 16.98 -0.57 -7.82
C ILE A 140 17.72 -1.18 -9.01
N ILE A 141 17.74 -2.50 -9.08
CA ILE A 141 18.20 -3.26 -10.24
C ILE A 141 17.00 -3.53 -11.15
N ARG A 142 17.09 -3.13 -12.42
CA ARG A 142 16.04 -3.34 -13.42
C ARG A 142 16.40 -4.53 -14.33
N LYS A 143 15.37 -5.23 -14.81
CA LYS A 143 15.52 -6.41 -15.68
C LYS A 143 16.30 -6.12 -16.98
N ASP A 144 16.29 -4.88 -17.46
CA ASP A 144 16.95 -4.44 -18.69
C ASP A 144 18.41 -3.98 -18.51
N MET A 145 18.94 -3.99 -17.28
CA MET A 145 20.33 -3.59 -17.01
C MET A 145 21.33 -4.64 -17.49
N ASP A 146 22.48 -4.17 -17.96
CA ASP A 146 23.61 -5.05 -18.28
C ASP A 146 24.25 -5.63 -17.02
N GLU A 147 25.20 -6.54 -17.22
CA GLU A 147 25.87 -7.26 -16.14
C GLU A 147 26.68 -6.34 -15.24
N ASP A 148 27.41 -5.38 -15.82
CA ASP A 148 28.32 -4.50 -15.08
C ASP A 148 27.50 -3.55 -14.21
N GLU A 149 26.47 -2.90 -14.76
CA GLU A 149 25.59 -2.01 -13.99
C GLU A 149 24.82 -2.79 -12.91
N SER A 150 24.29 -3.97 -13.23
CA SER A 150 23.57 -4.81 -12.24
C SER A 150 24.49 -5.19 -11.07
N LYS A 151 25.73 -5.60 -11.38
CA LYS A 151 26.73 -5.96 -10.38
C LYS A 151 27.14 -4.77 -9.51
N GLU A 152 27.44 -3.62 -10.11
CA GLU A 152 27.79 -2.41 -9.37
C GLU A 152 26.69 -1.99 -8.39
N ARG A 153 25.41 -2.03 -8.83
CA ARG A 153 24.27 -1.71 -7.97
C ARG A 153 24.05 -2.73 -6.85
N THR A 154 24.32 -4.01 -7.13
CA THR A 154 24.26 -5.08 -6.13
C THR A 154 25.33 -4.87 -5.06
N GLU A 155 26.58 -4.70 -5.47
CA GLU A 155 27.72 -4.47 -4.56
C GLU A 155 27.51 -3.21 -3.72
N TRP A 156 27.05 -2.12 -4.35
CA TRP A 156 26.70 -0.91 -3.63
C TRP A 156 25.63 -1.19 -2.57
N THR A 157 24.51 -1.81 -2.94
CA THR A 157 23.40 -2.08 -2.01
C THR A 157 23.84 -2.93 -0.81
N LEU A 158 24.65 -3.97 -1.04
CA LEU A 158 25.15 -4.83 0.03
C LEU A 158 26.09 -4.07 0.99
N ASN A 159 27.02 -3.27 0.45
CA ASN A 159 27.92 -2.44 1.25
C ASN A 159 27.13 -1.44 2.12
N GLN A 160 26.09 -0.82 1.55
CA GLN A 160 25.22 0.10 2.30
C GLN A 160 24.44 -0.63 3.40
N ALA A 161 23.97 -1.84 3.13
CA ALA A 161 23.17 -2.63 4.07
C ALA A 161 23.99 -3.07 5.30
N GLU A 162 25.24 -3.48 5.11
CA GLU A 162 26.15 -3.88 6.18
C GLU A 162 26.42 -2.76 7.19
N GLU A 163 26.76 -1.55 6.73
CA GLU A 163 26.93 -0.40 7.62
C GLU A 163 25.59 0.02 8.25
N PHE A 164 24.51 0.01 7.46
CA PHE A 164 23.18 0.45 7.91
C PHE A 164 22.66 -0.37 9.09
N ILE A 165 22.77 -1.71 9.04
CA ILE A 165 22.23 -2.54 10.11
C ILE A 165 22.94 -2.30 11.44
N GLN A 166 24.26 -2.08 11.41
CA GLN A 166 25.05 -1.76 12.60
C GLN A 166 24.62 -0.43 13.20
N LEU A 167 24.52 0.61 12.36
CA LEU A 167 24.08 1.94 12.78
C LEU A 167 22.63 1.93 13.29
N SER A 168 21.73 1.17 12.65
CA SER A 168 20.34 1.05 13.10
C SER A 168 20.26 0.42 14.48
N LYS A 169 21.02 -0.66 14.73
CA LYS A 169 21.07 -1.32 16.05
C LYS A 169 21.62 -0.38 17.13
N GLU A 170 22.63 0.43 16.81
CA GLU A 170 23.25 1.36 17.75
C GLU A 170 22.39 2.61 18.03
N LYS A 171 21.83 3.23 16.99
CA LYS A 171 21.18 4.55 17.08
C LYS A 171 19.66 4.48 17.22
N LEU A 172 19.03 3.44 16.70
CA LEU A 172 17.57 3.29 16.61
C LEU A 172 17.15 1.89 17.11
N PRO A 173 17.48 1.50 18.37
CA PRO A 173 17.41 0.12 18.84
C PRO A 173 15.99 -0.49 18.85
N SER A 174 14.93 0.31 18.89
CA SER A 174 13.54 -0.18 18.80
C SER A 174 13.01 -0.29 17.37
N ALA A 175 13.72 0.27 16.38
CA ALA A 175 13.34 0.16 14.98
C ALA A 175 13.67 -1.23 14.42
N LYS A 176 12.95 -1.60 13.37
CA LYS A 176 13.15 -2.84 12.61
C LYS A 176 13.90 -2.49 11.32
N PRO A 177 15.23 -2.71 11.23
CA PRO A 177 15.94 -2.53 9.98
C PRO A 177 15.47 -3.57 8.96
N VAL A 178 15.27 -3.14 7.71
CA VAL A 178 14.79 -3.97 6.60
C VAL A 178 15.83 -3.98 5.48
N GLY A 179 16.33 -5.15 5.11
CA GLY A 179 17.22 -5.32 3.96
C GLY A 179 16.41 -5.43 2.67
N VAL A 180 16.78 -4.69 1.62
CA VAL A 180 16.01 -4.70 0.36
C VAL A 180 16.68 -5.59 -0.67
N VAL A 181 16.01 -6.68 -1.05
CA VAL A 181 16.48 -7.68 -2.01
C VAL A 181 16.00 -7.32 -3.42
N HIS A 182 16.97 -7.12 -4.30
CA HIS A 182 16.81 -6.89 -5.74
C HIS A 182 17.37 -8.06 -6.55
N GLY A 183 17.18 -7.97 -7.86
CA GLY A 183 17.70 -8.92 -8.84
C GLY A 183 16.83 -8.93 -10.09
N ARG A 184 17.45 -9.28 -11.22
CA ARG A 184 16.80 -9.38 -12.53
C ARG A 184 16.09 -10.72 -12.72
N ASN A 185 16.52 -11.74 -11.97
CA ASN A 185 16.05 -13.12 -12.02
C ASN A 185 16.06 -13.74 -10.60
N MET A 186 15.66 -15.01 -10.49
CA MET A 186 15.59 -15.74 -9.23
C MET A 186 16.97 -15.96 -8.57
N GLU A 187 17.99 -16.29 -9.38
CA GLU A 187 19.34 -16.62 -8.88
C GLU A 187 20.00 -15.41 -8.22
N GLU A 188 19.93 -14.24 -8.86
CA GLU A 188 20.44 -12.99 -8.29
C GLU A 188 19.74 -12.62 -6.99
N ARG A 189 18.40 -12.79 -6.94
CA ARG A 189 17.61 -12.52 -5.73
C ARG A 189 17.97 -13.48 -4.60
N LEU A 190 18.25 -14.74 -4.92
CA LEU A 190 18.60 -15.75 -3.94
C LEU A 190 19.97 -15.43 -3.33
N SER A 191 20.96 -15.14 -4.17
CA SER A 191 22.30 -14.73 -3.71
C SER A 191 22.26 -13.45 -2.86
N MET A 192 21.45 -12.47 -3.25
CA MET A 192 21.28 -11.25 -2.47
C MET A 192 20.51 -11.50 -1.16
N MET A 193 19.55 -12.42 -1.14
CA MET A 193 18.85 -12.85 0.08
C MET A 193 19.81 -13.51 1.06
N GLU A 194 20.65 -14.46 0.60
CA GLU A 194 21.70 -15.09 1.40
C GLU A 194 22.59 -14.02 2.05
N SER A 195 23.05 -13.06 1.25
CA SER A 195 23.90 -11.96 1.74
C SER A 195 23.20 -11.09 2.80
N MET A 196 21.90 -10.79 2.64
CA MET A 196 21.14 -10.00 3.61
C MET A 196 20.97 -10.74 4.94
N ILE A 197 20.72 -12.06 4.88
CA ILE A 197 20.61 -12.91 6.07
C ILE A 197 21.95 -13.02 6.77
N ASP A 198 23.05 -13.24 6.04
CA ASP A 198 24.41 -13.32 6.58
C ASP A 198 24.84 -12.04 7.30
N VAL A 199 24.46 -10.87 6.78
CA VAL A 199 24.66 -9.56 7.42
C VAL A 199 23.80 -9.40 8.70
N GLY A 200 22.76 -10.22 8.86
CA GLY A 200 21.95 -10.32 10.06
C GLY A 200 20.61 -9.58 10.01
N PHE A 201 20.05 -9.39 8.81
CA PHE A 201 18.68 -8.89 8.66
C PHE A 201 17.66 -10.00 8.91
N ASN A 202 16.71 -9.74 9.82
CA ASN A 202 15.55 -10.61 10.07
C ASN A 202 14.24 -10.03 9.48
N ASN A 203 14.32 -8.87 8.85
CA ASN A 203 13.24 -8.30 8.06
C ASN A 203 13.81 -7.99 6.68
N VAL A 204 13.16 -8.47 5.64
CA VAL A 204 13.61 -8.33 4.26
C VAL A 204 12.45 -7.85 3.39
N ALA A 205 12.77 -7.11 2.34
CA ALA A 205 11.79 -6.61 1.39
C ALA A 205 12.19 -6.96 -0.03
N PHE A 206 11.26 -7.45 -0.85
CA PHE A 206 11.49 -7.65 -2.27
C PHE A 206 11.25 -6.37 -3.06
N GLY A 207 12.32 -5.78 -3.60
CA GLY A 207 12.31 -4.57 -4.39
C GLY A 207 12.44 -4.81 -5.90
N GLY A 208 12.16 -3.77 -6.70
CA GLY A 208 12.35 -3.77 -8.16
C GLY A 208 11.28 -4.51 -8.97
N LEU A 209 10.22 -5.02 -8.32
CA LEU A 209 9.19 -5.85 -8.97
C LEU A 209 8.03 -5.06 -9.60
N VAL A 210 7.88 -3.76 -9.29
CA VAL A 210 6.78 -2.92 -9.79
C VAL A 210 6.62 -2.95 -11.32
N PRO A 211 7.69 -2.87 -12.14
CA PRO A 211 7.57 -2.99 -13.60
C PRO A 211 6.97 -4.32 -14.07
N LEU A 212 7.10 -5.38 -13.26
CA LEU A 212 6.61 -6.73 -13.53
C LEU A 212 5.23 -6.99 -12.93
N ALA A 213 4.59 -6.00 -12.30
CA ALA A 213 3.32 -6.18 -11.58
C ALA A 213 2.17 -6.74 -12.44
N GLY A 214 2.25 -6.59 -13.76
CA GLY A 214 1.30 -7.16 -14.73
C GLY A 214 1.61 -8.61 -15.13
N ASP A 215 2.85 -9.05 -14.96
CA ASP A 215 3.32 -10.41 -15.25
C ASP A 215 3.55 -11.16 -13.93
N LYS A 216 2.45 -11.68 -13.39
CA LYS A 216 2.47 -12.40 -12.11
C LYS A 216 3.34 -13.65 -12.17
N SER A 217 3.39 -14.33 -13.32
CA SER A 217 4.18 -15.55 -13.47
C SER A 217 5.67 -15.25 -13.32
N GLU A 218 6.14 -14.18 -13.95
CA GLU A 218 7.53 -13.75 -13.82
C GLU A 218 7.90 -13.39 -12.37
N VAL A 219 7.04 -12.63 -11.68
CA VAL A 219 7.29 -12.27 -10.27
C VAL A 219 7.31 -13.51 -9.37
N LEU A 220 6.37 -14.44 -9.57
CA LEU A 220 6.31 -15.70 -8.81
C LEU A 220 7.55 -16.56 -9.05
N GLN A 221 8.03 -16.64 -10.29
CA GLN A 221 9.27 -17.33 -10.63
C GLN A 221 10.46 -16.69 -9.91
N GLN A 222 10.58 -15.36 -9.95
CA GLN A 222 11.71 -14.66 -9.35
C GLN A 222 11.75 -14.71 -7.82
N VAL A 223 10.59 -14.69 -7.16
CA VAL A 223 10.49 -14.59 -5.70
C VAL A 223 10.38 -15.95 -5.03
N ALA A 224 9.58 -16.85 -5.61
CA ALA A 224 9.18 -18.10 -5.00
C ALA A 224 9.55 -19.34 -5.83
N GLY A 225 10.19 -19.18 -7.00
CA GLY A 225 10.52 -20.29 -7.89
C GLY A 225 9.28 -21.02 -8.45
N ILE A 226 8.12 -20.37 -8.43
CA ILE A 226 6.85 -20.97 -8.85
C ILE A 226 6.61 -20.67 -10.33
N ASP A 227 6.39 -21.73 -11.10
CA ASP A 227 5.94 -21.70 -12.49
C ASP A 227 4.57 -22.38 -12.66
N SER A 228 4.11 -22.52 -13.90
CA SER A 228 2.83 -23.16 -14.22
C SER A 228 2.74 -24.65 -13.84
N THR A 229 3.84 -25.28 -13.44
CA THR A 229 3.95 -26.71 -13.13
C THR A 229 4.12 -27.03 -11.64
N SER A 230 4.27 -26.01 -10.78
CA SER A 230 4.51 -26.19 -9.35
C SER A 230 3.33 -26.87 -8.63
N SER A 231 3.65 -27.76 -7.69
CA SER A 231 2.76 -28.72 -6.99
C SER A 231 1.93 -28.13 -5.84
N GLY A 232 1.87 -26.80 -5.69
CA GLY A 232 1.26 -26.16 -4.51
C GLY A 232 2.22 -25.97 -3.32
N GLU A 233 3.50 -26.27 -3.51
CA GLU A 233 4.59 -26.06 -2.56
C GLU A 233 5.56 -24.97 -3.07
N ILE A 234 6.31 -24.35 -2.15
CA ILE A 234 7.31 -23.32 -2.46
C ILE A 234 8.69 -24.00 -2.52
N PRO A 235 9.28 -24.19 -3.71
CA PRO A 235 10.60 -24.80 -3.86
C PRO A 235 11.71 -23.89 -3.32
N TYR A 236 12.93 -24.42 -3.24
CA TYR A 236 14.10 -23.63 -2.85
C TYR A 236 14.26 -22.39 -3.75
N SER A 237 14.11 -21.23 -3.11
CA SER A 237 13.93 -19.92 -3.75
C SER A 237 14.23 -18.82 -2.72
N PRO A 238 14.31 -17.54 -3.13
CA PRO A 238 14.55 -16.45 -2.19
C PRO A 238 13.50 -16.38 -1.06
N LEU A 239 12.22 -16.61 -1.39
CA LEU A 239 11.14 -16.64 -0.40
C LEU A 239 11.26 -17.85 0.54
N HIS A 240 11.56 -19.04 -0.02
CA HIS A 240 11.77 -20.23 0.81
C HIS A 240 12.89 -19.98 1.83
N LEU A 241 14.05 -19.49 1.38
CA LEU A 241 15.19 -19.21 2.25
C LEU A 241 14.83 -18.18 3.34
N ALA A 242 14.19 -17.07 2.97
CA ALA A 242 13.77 -16.07 3.95
C ALA A 242 12.86 -16.68 5.02
N LYS A 243 11.91 -17.53 4.62
CA LYS A 243 10.96 -18.15 5.54
C LYS A 243 11.60 -19.25 6.39
N SER A 244 12.52 -20.06 5.84
CA SER A 244 13.24 -21.08 6.60
C SER A 244 14.12 -20.48 7.69
N GLU A 245 14.69 -19.29 7.44
CA GLU A 245 15.49 -18.53 8.41
C GLU A 245 14.64 -17.65 9.34
N GLY A 246 13.30 -17.73 9.25
CA GLY A 246 12.38 -16.99 10.13
C GLY A 246 12.32 -15.48 9.87
N CYS A 247 12.71 -15.03 8.67
CA CYS A 247 12.63 -13.62 8.29
C CYS A 247 11.17 -13.17 8.07
N SER A 248 10.88 -11.93 8.45
CA SER A 248 9.66 -11.24 8.01
C SER A 248 9.86 -10.68 6.61
N VAL A 249 8.94 -10.97 5.71
CA VAL A 249 9.02 -10.63 4.28
C VAL A 249 8.00 -9.55 3.92
N HIS A 250 8.50 -8.48 3.30
CA HIS A 250 7.70 -7.39 2.77
C HIS A 250 7.72 -7.35 1.22
N MET A 251 6.58 -7.10 0.59
CA MET A 251 6.49 -6.94 -0.87
C MET A 251 6.34 -5.47 -1.26
N LEU A 252 7.39 -4.89 -1.88
CA LEU A 252 7.39 -3.46 -2.20
C LEU A 252 6.56 -3.13 -3.45
N GLY A 253 5.60 -2.21 -3.29
CA GLY A 253 4.84 -1.58 -4.37
C GLY A 253 3.82 -2.47 -5.10
N LEU A 254 3.68 -3.74 -4.72
CA LEU A 254 2.71 -4.68 -5.28
C LEU A 254 1.51 -4.80 -4.34
N GLY A 255 0.33 -4.28 -4.71
CA GLY A 255 -0.82 -4.29 -3.77
C GLY A 255 -2.19 -4.16 -4.40
N SER A 256 -2.41 -4.77 -5.56
CA SER A 256 -3.79 -4.96 -6.05
C SER A 256 -4.50 -6.09 -5.30
N PRO A 257 -5.83 -6.19 -5.37
CA PRO A 257 -6.57 -7.32 -4.79
C PRO A 257 -6.04 -8.68 -5.24
N ASP A 258 -5.64 -8.81 -6.50
CA ASP A 258 -5.01 -10.04 -7.02
C ASP A 258 -3.67 -10.37 -6.38
N TRP A 259 -2.88 -9.35 -6.01
CA TRP A 259 -1.61 -9.55 -5.33
C TRP A 259 -1.84 -9.95 -3.88
N TYR A 260 -2.85 -9.37 -3.21
CA TYR A 260 -3.21 -9.76 -1.85
C TYR A 260 -3.58 -11.24 -1.75
N LYS A 261 -4.37 -11.78 -2.70
CA LYS A 261 -4.63 -13.23 -2.76
C LYS A 261 -3.32 -14.04 -2.82
N ILE A 262 -2.43 -13.67 -3.74
CA ILE A 262 -1.13 -14.34 -3.89
C ILE A 262 -0.33 -14.27 -2.58
N PHE A 263 -0.34 -13.14 -1.89
CA PHE A 263 0.38 -12.95 -0.63
C PHE A 263 -0.18 -13.80 0.51
N LEU A 264 -1.49 -14.01 0.55
CA LEU A 264 -2.11 -14.99 1.46
C LEU A 264 -1.59 -16.40 1.17
N ASN A 265 -1.61 -16.82 -0.10
CA ASN A 265 -1.12 -18.14 -0.50
C ASN A 265 0.37 -18.32 -0.17
N LEU A 266 1.20 -17.31 -0.41
CA LEU A 266 2.66 -17.38 -0.18
C LEU A 266 3.08 -17.14 1.28
N GLY A 267 2.14 -16.80 2.17
CA GLY A 267 2.45 -16.46 3.56
C GLY A 267 3.30 -15.20 3.72
N ILE A 268 3.14 -14.19 2.86
CA ILE A 268 3.85 -12.90 2.95
C ILE A 268 3.41 -12.12 4.21
N ASP A 269 4.34 -11.51 4.94
CA ASP A 269 4.02 -10.85 6.22
C ASP A 269 3.47 -9.43 6.06
N SER A 270 3.87 -8.73 5.00
CA SER A 270 3.41 -7.37 4.73
C SER A 270 3.64 -6.93 3.29
N PHE A 271 2.94 -5.87 2.88
CA PHE A 271 3.08 -5.29 1.54
C PHE A 271 2.63 -3.84 1.53
N ASP A 272 3.07 -3.10 0.52
CA ASP A 272 2.63 -1.73 0.27
C ASP A 272 2.15 -1.51 -1.16
N THR A 273 1.40 -0.43 -1.36
CA THR A 273 1.19 0.09 -2.71
C THR A 273 0.70 1.54 -2.73
N ALA A 274 1.04 2.25 -3.80
CA ALA A 274 0.41 3.52 -4.17
C ALA A 274 -0.84 3.32 -5.06
N LYS A 275 -1.27 2.08 -5.31
CA LYS A 275 -2.36 1.78 -6.26
C LYS A 275 -3.68 2.47 -5.93
N LEU A 276 -3.99 2.67 -4.64
CA LEU A 276 -5.19 3.40 -4.22
C LEU A 276 -5.18 4.86 -4.71
N SER A 277 -4.05 5.56 -4.58
CA SER A 277 -3.90 6.94 -5.07
C SER A 277 -3.74 6.99 -6.59
N GLN A 278 -2.99 6.07 -7.18
CA GLN A 278 -2.84 5.98 -8.65
C GLN A 278 -4.18 5.72 -9.35
N GLU A 279 -4.96 4.75 -8.88
CA GLU A 279 -6.25 4.44 -9.51
C GLU A 279 -7.31 5.48 -9.19
N GLY A 280 -7.46 5.87 -7.91
CA GLY A 280 -8.44 6.87 -7.49
C GLY A 280 -8.13 8.25 -8.04
N ALA A 281 -6.97 8.79 -7.69
CA ALA A 281 -6.64 10.18 -7.95
C ALA A 281 -6.23 10.44 -9.40
N LYS A 282 -5.28 9.65 -9.93
CA LYS A 282 -4.69 9.86 -11.25
C LYS A 282 -5.56 9.28 -12.37
N ASN A 283 -6.02 8.04 -12.22
CA ASN A 283 -6.77 7.35 -13.29
C ASN A 283 -8.29 7.59 -13.22
N GLY A 284 -8.80 8.13 -12.12
CA GLY A 284 -10.22 8.46 -11.96
C GLY A 284 -11.10 7.21 -11.85
N LEU A 285 -10.58 6.15 -11.24
CA LEU A 285 -11.26 4.87 -11.01
C LEU A 285 -11.84 4.81 -9.61
N ILE A 286 -13.09 4.37 -9.51
CA ILE A 286 -13.77 4.03 -8.27
C ILE A 286 -13.93 2.52 -8.23
N TRP A 287 -13.54 1.91 -7.13
CA TRP A 287 -13.75 0.49 -6.87
C TRP A 287 -15.12 0.32 -6.22
N GLU A 288 -15.82 -0.74 -6.61
CA GLU A 288 -17.12 -1.10 -6.07
C GLU A 288 -17.10 -2.59 -5.77
N GLU A 289 -17.55 -3.00 -4.58
CA GLU A 289 -17.76 -4.42 -4.32
C GLU A 289 -18.77 -5.00 -5.31
N SER A 290 -18.58 -6.26 -5.71
CA SER A 290 -19.56 -6.95 -6.54
C SER A 290 -20.93 -6.98 -5.84
N LYS A 291 -22.02 -6.99 -6.60
CA LYS A 291 -23.38 -7.17 -6.04
C LYS A 291 -23.68 -8.66 -5.85
N ASP A 292 -23.24 -9.47 -6.81
CA ASP A 292 -23.30 -10.92 -6.78
C ASP A 292 -22.06 -11.45 -6.07
N LEU A 293 -21.92 -11.07 -4.80
CA LEU A 293 -20.80 -11.51 -4.01
C LEU A 293 -20.88 -13.03 -3.90
N PRO A 294 -19.81 -13.74 -4.25
CA PRO A 294 -19.72 -15.13 -3.90
C PRO A 294 -19.87 -15.23 -2.38
N ASP A 295 -20.99 -15.82 -1.95
CA ASP A 295 -21.21 -16.20 -0.56
C ASP A 295 -20.53 -17.55 -0.31
N GLU A 296 -20.68 -18.10 0.89
CA GLU A 296 -20.17 -19.45 1.19
C GLU A 296 -20.70 -20.50 0.20
N SER A 297 -21.81 -20.28 -0.51
CA SER A 297 -22.37 -21.23 -1.47
C SER A 297 -21.76 -21.12 -2.88
N ASN A 298 -21.12 -20.01 -3.23
CA ASN A 298 -20.64 -19.75 -4.59
C ASN A 298 -19.14 -19.42 -4.58
N LYS A 299 -18.32 -20.27 -5.20
CA LYS A 299 -16.85 -20.19 -5.13
C LYS A 299 -16.30 -18.99 -5.93
N PRO A 300 -15.65 -17.98 -5.31
CA PRO A 300 -14.77 -17.10 -6.04
C PRO A 300 -13.46 -17.84 -6.34
N ILE A 301 -13.14 -17.99 -7.61
CA ILE A 301 -11.85 -18.54 -8.03
C ILE A 301 -10.81 -17.39 -8.10
N LYS A 302 -11.27 -16.18 -8.45
CA LYS A 302 -10.39 -15.02 -8.70
C LYS A 302 -10.84 -13.80 -7.90
N SER A 303 -9.86 -13.07 -7.37
CA SER A 303 -10.02 -11.79 -6.66
C SER A 303 -10.79 -10.73 -7.48
N ASN A 304 -10.66 -10.73 -8.81
CA ASN A 304 -11.37 -9.79 -9.68
C ASN A 304 -12.88 -10.05 -9.79
N GLN A 305 -13.40 -11.12 -9.19
CA GLN A 305 -14.84 -11.36 -9.07
C GLN A 305 -15.44 -10.64 -7.85
N LEU A 306 -14.61 -10.18 -6.90
CA LEU A 306 -15.07 -9.53 -5.68
C LEU A 306 -15.38 -8.05 -5.87
N TYR A 307 -14.94 -7.45 -6.97
CA TYR A 307 -15.07 -6.02 -7.20
C TYR A 307 -15.12 -5.68 -8.68
N SER A 308 -15.68 -4.51 -8.97
CA SER A 308 -15.66 -3.88 -10.27
C SER A 308 -14.99 -2.51 -10.20
N LYS A 309 -14.74 -1.90 -11.36
CA LYS A 309 -14.13 -0.57 -11.47
C LYS A 309 -14.97 0.32 -12.37
N SER A 310 -15.41 1.44 -11.82
CA SER A 310 -16.10 2.50 -12.56
C SER A 310 -15.16 3.63 -12.92
N GLN A 311 -15.20 4.05 -14.19
CA GLN A 311 -14.46 5.22 -14.67
C GLN A 311 -15.33 6.47 -14.54
N THR A 312 -14.87 7.45 -13.77
CA THR A 312 -15.59 8.74 -13.61
C THR A 312 -15.92 9.44 -14.92
N LYS A 313 -15.06 9.32 -15.94
CA LYS A 313 -15.32 9.87 -17.28
C LYS A 313 -16.52 9.24 -18.00
N LYS A 314 -16.98 8.07 -17.57
CA LYS A 314 -18.14 7.35 -18.14
C LYS A 314 -19.44 7.59 -17.38
N MET A 315 -19.43 8.38 -16.30
CA MET A 315 -20.61 8.62 -15.46
C MET A 315 -21.63 9.61 -16.07
N GLY A 316 -21.33 10.16 -17.25
CA GLY A 316 -22.23 11.03 -18.00
C GLY A 316 -22.28 12.48 -17.51
N ASP A 317 -23.26 13.23 -18.01
CA ASP A 317 -23.49 14.61 -17.62
C ASP A 317 -24.10 14.71 -16.22
N VAL A 318 -23.64 15.71 -15.47
CA VAL A 318 -24.07 15.96 -14.10
C VAL A 318 -25.16 17.04 -14.05
N GLN A 319 -26.23 16.76 -13.31
CA GLN A 319 -27.18 17.76 -12.84
C GLN A 319 -26.86 18.12 -11.39
N TRP A 320 -27.26 19.30 -10.93
CA TRP A 320 -27.00 19.74 -9.56
C TRP A 320 -28.31 19.88 -8.80
N SER A 321 -28.33 19.41 -7.55
CA SER A 321 -29.42 19.70 -6.62
C SER A 321 -29.47 21.20 -6.28
N ASN A 322 -30.65 21.66 -5.87
CA ASN A 322 -30.86 23.02 -5.34
C ASN A 322 -30.54 23.13 -3.83
N THR A 323 -29.67 22.26 -3.31
CA THR A 323 -29.24 22.29 -1.90
C THR A 323 -27.98 23.15 -1.73
N ASP A 324 -27.71 23.59 -0.50
CA ASP A 324 -26.44 24.22 -0.13
C ASP A 324 -25.72 23.38 0.94
N PRO A 325 -24.54 22.79 0.64
CA PRO A 325 -23.87 22.76 -0.65
C PRO A 325 -24.65 21.94 -1.70
N ARG A 326 -24.37 22.20 -2.99
CA ARG A 326 -24.97 21.44 -4.08
C ARG A 326 -24.41 20.02 -4.15
N THR A 327 -25.28 19.06 -4.44
CA THR A 327 -24.96 17.64 -4.61
C THR A 327 -25.15 17.27 -6.08
N PRO A 328 -24.21 16.52 -6.70
CA PRO A 328 -24.38 16.07 -8.07
C PRO A 328 -25.45 14.98 -8.15
N ILE A 329 -26.20 14.99 -9.25
CA ILE A 329 -27.21 14.01 -9.64
C ILE A 329 -26.78 13.49 -11.01
N PHE A 330 -26.74 12.17 -11.18
CA PHE A 330 -26.35 11.54 -12.44
C PHE A 330 -27.54 10.78 -13.06
N PRO A 331 -28.38 11.43 -13.90
CA PRO A 331 -29.60 10.81 -14.43
C PRO A 331 -29.33 9.55 -15.27
N GLN A 332 -28.17 9.51 -15.93
CA GLN A 332 -27.78 8.41 -16.80
C GLN A 332 -27.03 7.28 -16.07
N ALA A 333 -26.75 7.45 -14.78
CA ALA A 333 -26.03 6.47 -13.97
C ALA A 333 -26.65 6.37 -12.56
N PRO A 334 -27.95 6.01 -12.44
CA PRO A 334 -28.63 5.95 -11.16
C PRO A 334 -27.98 4.93 -10.20
N GLU A 335 -27.38 3.87 -10.73
CA GLU A 335 -26.63 2.90 -9.93
C GLU A 335 -25.39 3.50 -9.27
N SER A 336 -24.82 4.59 -9.82
CA SER A 336 -23.65 5.24 -9.21
C SER A 336 -23.97 5.95 -7.89
N GLU A 337 -25.24 6.23 -7.57
CA GLU A 337 -25.62 6.77 -6.26
C GLU A 337 -25.30 5.77 -5.14
N SER A 338 -25.38 4.46 -5.42
CA SER A 338 -25.09 3.43 -4.42
C SER A 338 -23.63 3.42 -3.99
N ILE A 339 -22.70 3.97 -4.78
CA ILE A 339 -21.28 4.08 -4.43
C ILE A 339 -21.10 4.79 -3.09
N LEU A 340 -21.85 5.87 -2.86
CA LEU A 340 -21.78 6.61 -1.60
C LEU A 340 -22.66 5.99 -0.52
N ASP A 341 -23.82 5.43 -0.86
CA ASP A 341 -24.70 4.80 0.14
C ASP A 341 -24.11 3.53 0.75
N GLN A 342 -23.35 2.77 -0.04
CA GLN A 342 -22.75 1.50 0.39
C GLN A 342 -21.41 1.69 1.11
N ASN A 343 -20.80 2.87 0.98
CA ASN A 343 -19.49 3.11 1.57
C ASN A 343 -19.61 3.84 2.92
N PRO A 344 -18.93 3.37 3.99
CA PRO A 344 -19.00 4.01 5.29
C PRO A 344 -18.64 5.50 5.30
N VAL A 345 -17.75 5.95 4.40
CA VAL A 345 -17.35 7.37 4.32
C VAL A 345 -18.24 8.20 3.38
N GLY A 346 -19.28 7.61 2.78
CA GLY A 346 -20.13 8.32 1.83
C GLY A 346 -20.87 9.51 2.44
N GLY A 347 -21.31 9.40 3.70
CA GLY A 347 -21.90 10.51 4.45
C GLY A 347 -20.99 11.75 4.51
N TYR A 348 -19.69 11.53 4.73
CA TYR A 348 -18.69 12.60 4.72
C TYR A 348 -18.64 13.32 3.36
N PHE A 349 -18.61 12.57 2.23
CA PHE A 349 -18.53 13.18 0.90
C PHE A 349 -19.83 13.83 0.44
N ARG A 350 -20.96 13.54 1.07
CA ARG A 350 -22.24 14.23 0.85
C ARG A 350 -22.33 15.58 1.58
N LYS A 351 -21.41 15.88 2.49
CA LYS A 351 -21.40 17.13 3.27
C LYS A 351 -20.13 17.96 3.10
N SER A 352 -19.00 17.34 2.84
CA SER A 352 -17.72 18.03 2.70
C SER A 352 -17.70 18.92 1.47
N ILE A 353 -17.35 20.19 1.66
CA ILE A 353 -17.41 21.21 0.60
C ILE A 353 -16.09 21.21 -0.19
N CYS A 354 -16.19 21.21 -1.51
CA CYS A 354 -15.04 21.41 -2.39
C CYS A 354 -14.49 22.83 -2.23
N THR A 355 -13.23 22.93 -1.79
CA THR A 355 -12.55 24.21 -1.55
C THR A 355 -11.62 24.62 -2.70
N SER A 356 -11.64 23.90 -3.81
CA SER A 356 -10.74 24.14 -4.94
C SER A 356 -11.22 25.31 -5.79
N LYS A 357 -10.44 26.39 -5.83
CA LYS A 357 -10.65 27.52 -6.76
C LYS A 357 -10.56 27.13 -8.23
N LYS A 358 -9.93 25.99 -8.54
CA LYS A 358 -9.77 25.46 -9.89
C LYS A 358 -10.84 24.43 -10.26
N CYS A 359 -11.81 24.17 -9.40
CA CYS A 359 -12.87 23.24 -9.73
C CYS A 359 -13.74 23.80 -10.85
N ARG A 360 -13.92 23.02 -11.91
CA ARG A 360 -14.74 23.41 -13.08
C ARG A 360 -16.24 23.51 -12.78
N HIS A 361 -16.68 23.02 -11.62
CA HIS A 361 -18.09 22.93 -11.25
C HIS A 361 -18.66 24.21 -10.61
N GLY A 362 -17.90 25.30 -10.70
CA GLY A 362 -18.42 26.65 -10.52
C GLY A 362 -17.86 27.38 -9.30
N PRO A 363 -18.26 28.65 -9.14
CA PRO A 363 -18.00 29.41 -7.93
C PRO A 363 -18.89 28.95 -6.77
N ASP A 364 -20.07 28.37 -7.03
CA ASP A 364 -21.00 27.96 -5.97
C ASP A 364 -20.51 26.73 -5.21
N ALA A 365 -20.78 26.73 -3.91
CA ALA A 365 -20.44 25.62 -3.02
C ALA A 365 -21.06 24.31 -3.53
N HIS A 366 -20.23 23.28 -3.59
CA HIS A 366 -20.64 21.92 -3.97
C HIS A 366 -19.81 20.92 -3.19
N VAL A 367 -20.33 19.71 -3.06
CA VAL A 367 -19.69 18.66 -2.26
C VAL A 367 -18.48 18.03 -2.95
N GLN A 368 -17.57 17.41 -2.20
CA GLN A 368 -16.38 16.71 -2.71
C GLN A 368 -16.70 15.30 -3.24
N ASP A 369 -17.69 15.20 -4.12
CA ASP A 369 -18.15 13.90 -4.61
C ASP A 369 -17.04 13.15 -5.39
N PRO A 370 -16.74 11.88 -5.06
CA PRO A 370 -15.72 11.08 -5.76
C PRO A 370 -16.04 10.81 -7.23
N ARG A 371 -17.31 10.88 -7.64
CA ARG A 371 -17.76 10.65 -9.02
C ARG A 371 -17.40 11.82 -9.95
N MET A 372 -17.06 12.97 -9.37
CA MET A 372 -16.74 14.19 -10.07
C MET A 372 -15.25 14.31 -10.40
N THR A 373 -14.90 15.01 -11.47
CA THR A 373 -13.49 15.32 -11.81
C THR A 373 -13.19 16.81 -11.60
N GLY A 374 -11.92 17.22 -11.69
CA GLY A 374 -11.57 18.64 -11.75
C GLY A 374 -11.14 19.28 -10.43
N SER A 375 -10.94 18.51 -9.36
CA SER A 375 -10.23 19.00 -8.18
C SER A 375 -9.44 17.90 -7.47
N ALA A 376 -8.40 18.29 -6.73
CA ALA A 376 -7.67 17.37 -5.86
C ALA A 376 -8.58 16.74 -4.80
N GLY A 377 -9.61 17.46 -4.32
CA GLY A 377 -10.57 16.95 -3.35
C GLY A 377 -11.36 15.75 -3.89
N HIS A 378 -11.96 15.88 -5.09
CA HIS A 378 -12.68 14.78 -5.72
C HIS A 378 -11.75 13.59 -6.03
N ASN A 379 -10.51 13.87 -6.44
CA ASN A 379 -9.51 12.86 -6.72
C ASN A 379 -9.15 12.04 -5.47
N MET A 380 -8.91 12.71 -4.35
CA MET A 380 -8.63 12.06 -3.07
C MET A 380 -9.85 11.34 -2.49
N ALA A 381 -11.06 11.86 -2.73
CA ALA A 381 -12.28 11.17 -2.33
C ALA A 381 -12.36 9.76 -2.92
N ARG A 382 -11.96 9.57 -4.19
CA ARG A 382 -11.88 8.23 -4.79
C ARG A 382 -10.84 7.33 -4.15
N THR A 383 -9.68 7.87 -3.84
CA THR A 383 -8.62 7.12 -3.13
C THR A 383 -9.13 6.61 -1.79
N ILE A 384 -9.88 7.43 -1.05
CA ILE A 384 -10.48 7.05 0.22
C ILE A 384 -11.55 5.97 0.02
N ILE A 385 -12.47 6.13 -0.94
CA ILE A 385 -13.47 5.10 -1.27
C ILE A 385 -12.79 3.76 -1.62
N ASN A 386 -11.76 3.79 -2.46
CA ASN A 386 -11.01 2.59 -2.85
C ASN A 386 -10.34 1.92 -1.65
N ALA A 387 -9.87 2.69 -0.65
CA ALA A 387 -9.30 2.12 0.57
C ALA A 387 -10.33 1.32 1.39
N HIS A 388 -11.57 1.83 1.50
CA HIS A 388 -12.67 1.12 2.15
C HIS A 388 -13.05 -0.17 1.44
N VAL A 389 -13.18 -0.11 0.11
CA VAL A 389 -13.48 -1.30 -0.70
C VAL A 389 -12.33 -2.30 -0.64
N PHE A 390 -11.08 -1.84 -0.62
CA PHE A 390 -9.93 -2.72 -0.48
C PHE A 390 -9.89 -3.42 0.88
N GLN A 391 -10.16 -2.70 1.98
CA GLN A 391 -10.26 -3.31 3.31
C GLN A 391 -11.30 -4.44 3.35
N SER A 392 -12.51 -4.20 2.83
CA SER A 392 -13.53 -5.25 2.80
C SER A 392 -13.11 -6.45 1.95
N MET A 393 -12.49 -6.21 0.79
CA MET A 393 -11.93 -7.30 -0.02
C MET A 393 -10.90 -8.12 0.74
N MET A 394 -9.98 -7.47 1.47
CA MET A 394 -8.98 -8.18 2.28
C MET A 394 -9.64 -9.05 3.35
N GLU A 395 -10.64 -8.53 4.07
CA GLU A 395 -11.39 -9.27 5.09
C GLU A 395 -12.09 -10.52 4.50
N ARG A 396 -12.69 -10.40 3.32
CA ARG A 396 -13.31 -11.54 2.63
C ARG A 396 -12.28 -12.58 2.18
N MET A 397 -11.16 -12.14 1.61
CA MET A 397 -10.09 -13.04 1.18
C MET A 397 -9.47 -13.78 2.37
N ASN A 398 -9.36 -13.12 3.53
CA ASN A 398 -8.95 -13.77 4.78
C ASN A 398 -9.93 -14.87 5.16
N ASN A 399 -11.24 -14.60 5.14
CA ASN A 399 -12.26 -15.60 5.42
C ASN A 399 -12.20 -16.80 4.47
N PHE A 400 -11.97 -16.59 3.16
CA PHE A 400 -11.78 -17.70 2.22
C PHE A 400 -10.52 -18.52 2.51
N CYS A 401 -9.45 -17.85 2.94
CA CYS A 401 -8.22 -18.50 3.38
C CYS A 401 -8.48 -19.36 4.64
N GLU A 402 -9.26 -18.88 5.62
CA GLU A 402 -9.67 -19.68 6.79
C GLU A 402 -10.51 -20.89 6.39
N LEU A 403 -11.53 -20.69 5.56
CA LEU A 403 -12.41 -21.78 5.09
C LEU A 403 -11.64 -22.85 4.31
N SER A 404 -10.58 -22.47 3.61
CA SER A 404 -9.72 -23.43 2.86
C SER A 404 -9.05 -24.48 3.75
N LEU A 405 -8.92 -24.22 5.05
CA LEU A 405 -8.34 -25.16 6.01
C LEU A 405 -9.30 -26.30 6.39
N THR A 406 -10.60 -26.09 6.20
CA THR A 406 -11.65 -27.04 6.60
C THR A 406 -12.53 -27.51 5.45
N GLU A 407 -12.50 -26.83 4.30
CA GLU A 407 -13.39 -27.06 3.18
C GLU A 407 -12.64 -27.12 1.84
N ASP A 408 -12.56 -28.32 1.24
CA ASP A 408 -11.85 -28.58 -0.02
C ASP A 408 -12.24 -27.65 -1.17
N ARG A 409 -13.49 -27.17 -1.20
CA ARG A 409 -13.98 -26.25 -2.23
C ARG A 409 -13.22 -24.91 -2.24
N PHE A 410 -12.59 -24.52 -1.14
CA PHE A 410 -11.77 -23.31 -1.01
C PHE A 410 -10.26 -23.57 -1.12
N SER A 411 -9.82 -24.77 -1.50
CA SER A 411 -8.39 -25.15 -1.63
C SER A 411 -7.52 -24.17 -2.45
N ASP A 412 -8.07 -23.47 -3.44
CA ASP A 412 -7.35 -22.42 -4.21
C ASP A 412 -6.93 -21.19 -3.37
N TRP A 413 -7.41 -21.10 -2.13
CA TRP A 413 -7.09 -20.06 -1.15
C TRP A 413 -6.16 -20.57 -0.05
N ALA A 414 -5.78 -21.85 -0.08
CA ALA A 414 -4.92 -22.44 0.94
C ALA A 414 -3.52 -21.82 0.93
N PRO A 415 -2.93 -21.56 2.11
CA PRO A 415 -1.52 -21.25 2.22
C PRO A 415 -0.68 -22.39 1.62
N MET A 416 0.35 -22.02 0.87
CA MET A 416 1.37 -22.93 0.37
C MET A 416 2.35 -23.25 1.48
N VAL A 417 2.92 -24.45 1.44
CA VAL A 417 3.99 -24.88 2.36
C VAL A 417 5.34 -24.83 1.65
N LEU A 418 6.41 -24.71 2.43
CA LEU A 418 7.77 -24.90 1.90
C LEU A 418 7.96 -26.39 1.54
N GLU A 419 8.61 -26.66 0.39
CA GLU A 419 8.98 -28.02 -0.05
C GLU A 419 9.94 -28.73 0.92
#